data_AF-A0A962ZSZ4-F1
#
_entry.id   AF-A0A962ZSZ4-F1
#
_cell.length_a   1.000
_cell.length_b   1.000
_cell.length_c   1.000
_cell.angle_alpha   90.00
_cell.angle_beta   90.00
_cell.angle_gamma   90.00
#
_symmetry.space_group_name_H-M   'P 1'
#
loop_
_entity.id
_entity.type
_entity.pdbx_description
1 polymer ?
#
loop_
_entity_poly.entity_id
_entity_poly.type
_entity_poly.pdbx_seq_one_letter_code
_entity_poly.pdbx_strand_id
1 'polypeptide(L)' 'GGTLKQAFEATHAHLAPRFGMWPIFEHCLPFDVQRLWDEMDGIDWPRIWTAERDQEVWDKLQD' A
#
# COMPACT_ATOMS: atom_id res chain seq x y z
N GLY A 1 15.59 -2.39 -5.07
CA GLY A 1 15.20 -1.17 -4.33
C GLY A 1 14.34 -0.30 -5.23
N GLY A 2 13.42 0.47 -4.64
CA GLY A 2 12.43 1.33 -5.31
C GLY A 2 11.68 2.22 -4.31
N THR A 3 10.63 2.92 -4.74
CA THR A 3 9.75 3.73 -3.89
C THR A 3 8.50 2.94 -3.46
N LEU A 4 7.76 3.45 -2.45
CA LEU A 4 6.46 2.90 -2.05
C LEU A 4 5.49 2.82 -3.23
N LYS A 5 5.44 3.87 -4.07
CA LYS A 5 4.63 3.90 -5.28
C LYS A 5 5.00 2.77 -6.26
N GLN A 6 6.29 2.58 -6.51
CA GLN A 6 6.75 1.49 -7.39
C GLN A 6 6.37 0.11 -6.83
N ALA A 7 6.43 -0.07 -5.51
CA ALA A 7 5.96 -1.30 -4.87
C ALA A 7 4.45 -1.49 -5.03
N PHE A 8 3.66 -0.43 -4.84
CA PHE A 8 2.22 -0.45 -5.08
C PHE A 8 1.87 -0.81 -6.51
N GLU A 9 2.45 -0.11 -7.50
CA GLU A 9 2.20 -0.34 -8.93
C GLU A 9 2.56 -1.76 -9.36
N ALA A 10 3.73 -2.26 -8.91
CA ALA A 10 4.16 -3.62 -9.22
C ALA A 10 3.23 -4.67 -8.60
N THR A 11 2.79 -4.44 -7.36
CA THR A 11 1.85 -5.33 -6.66
C THR A 11 0.48 -5.32 -7.34
N HIS A 12 -0.04 -4.13 -7.68
CA HIS A 12 -1.29 -3.97 -8.40
C HIS A 12 -1.26 -4.73 -9.73
N ALA A 13 -0.23 -4.48 -10.56
CA ALA A 13 -0.09 -5.14 -11.86
C ALA A 13 -0.06 -6.67 -11.77
N HIS A 14 0.53 -7.23 -10.70
CA HIS A 14 0.60 -8.68 -10.51
C HIS A 14 -0.69 -9.28 -9.96
N LEU A 15 -1.40 -8.57 -9.08
CA LEU A 15 -2.58 -9.08 -8.39
C LEU A 15 -3.90 -8.78 -9.12
N ALA A 16 -3.99 -7.67 -9.85
CA ALA A 16 -5.19 -7.23 -10.55
C ALA A 16 -5.81 -8.30 -11.48
N PRO A 17 -5.04 -9.10 -12.25
CA PRO A 17 -5.62 -10.14 -13.12
C PRO A 17 -6.44 -11.19 -12.36
N ARG A 18 -6.12 -11.43 -11.09
CA ARG A 18 -6.79 -12.44 -10.26
C ARG A 18 -7.77 -11.84 -9.26
N PHE A 19 -7.44 -10.67 -8.72
CA PHE A 19 -8.17 -10.08 -7.59
C PHE A 19 -8.85 -8.74 -7.91
N GLY A 20 -8.57 -8.13 -9.06
CA GLY A 20 -9.10 -6.81 -9.42
C GLY A 20 -10.62 -6.73 -9.55
N MET A 21 -11.30 -7.87 -9.70
CA MET A 21 -12.76 -7.94 -9.76
C MET A 21 -13.44 -7.80 -8.39
N TRP A 22 -12.70 -7.92 -7.29
CA TRP A 22 -13.28 -7.83 -5.95
C TRP A 22 -13.54 -6.36 -5.58
N PRO A 23 -14.74 -6.00 -5.09
CA PRO A 23 -15.11 -4.60 -4.85
C PRO A 23 -14.19 -3.83 -3.90
N ILE A 24 -13.48 -4.54 -3.02
CA ILE A 24 -12.58 -3.95 -2.03
C ILE A 24 -11.13 -3.90 -2.49
N PHE A 25 -10.77 -4.49 -3.64
CA PHE A 25 -9.37 -4.66 -4.05
C PHE A 25 -8.62 -3.33 -4.13
N GLU A 26 -9.13 -2.38 -4.90
CA GLU A 26 -8.49 -1.06 -5.08
C GLU A 26 -8.38 -0.28 -3.77
N HIS A 27 -9.36 -0.47 -2.87
CA HIS A 27 -9.35 0.20 -1.57
C HIS A 27 -8.37 -0.45 -0.61
N CYS A 28 -8.32 -1.79 -0.53
CA CYS A 28 -7.49 -2.52 0.43
C CYS A 28 -6.00 -2.51 0.05
N LEU A 29 -5.67 -2.52 -1.24
CA LEU A 29 -4.31 -2.72 -1.71
C LEU A 29 -3.30 -1.68 -1.18
N PRO A 30 -3.59 -0.36 -1.13
CA PRO A 30 -2.69 0.63 -0.54
C PRO A 30 -2.34 0.33 0.94
N PHE A 31 -3.31 -0.14 1.73
CA PHE A 31 -3.08 -0.46 3.14
C PHE A 31 -2.19 -1.68 3.31
N ASP A 32 -2.44 -2.74 2.53
CA ASP A 32 -1.65 -3.98 2.57
C ASP A 32 -0.20 -3.71 2.16
N VAL A 33 -0.01 -2.94 1.08
CA VAL A 33 1.32 -2.54 0.60
C VAL A 33 2.03 -1.68 1.64
N GLN A 34 1.34 -0.69 2.23
CA GLN A 34 1.93 0.16 3.27
C GLN A 34 2.29 -0.65 4.53
N ARG A 35 1.47 -1.64 4.91
CA ARG A 35 1.77 -2.49 6.06
C ARG A 35 3.03 -3.31 5.82
N LEU A 36 3.16 -3.94 4.66
CA LEU A 36 4.36 -4.70 4.31
C LEU A 36 5.59 -3.80 4.23
N TRP A 37 5.43 -2.58 3.70
CA TRP A 37 6.50 -1.59 3.65
C TRP A 37 6.99 -1.21 5.06
N ASP A 38 6.06 -0.98 6.01
CA ASP A 38 6.39 -0.74 7.41
C ASP A 38 7.21 -1.88 8.02
N GLU A 39 6.83 -3.14 7.76
CA GLU A 39 7.56 -4.32 8.23
C GLU A 39 8.99 -4.35 7.68
N MET A 40 9.16 -4.02 6.40
CA MET A 40 10.48 -3.93 5.75
C MET A 40 11.35 -2.80 6.32
N ASP A 41 10.73 -1.71 6.77
CA ASP A 41 11.39 -0.59 7.47
C ASP A 41 11.63 -0.86 8.97
N GLY A 42 11.41 -2.10 9.43
CA GLY A 42 11.69 -2.54 10.81
C GLY A 42 10.59 -2.22 11.81
N ILE A 43 9.41 -1.80 11.35
CA ILE A 43 8.25 -1.54 12.21
C ILE A 43 7.47 -2.84 12.41
N ASP A 44 7.85 -3.58 13.45
CA ASP A 44 7.26 -4.86 13.82
C ASP A 44 5.77 -4.73 14.18
N TRP A 45 5.44 -3.78 15.07
CA TRP A 45 4.07 -3.56 15.52
C TRP A 45 3.27 -2.67 14.57
N PRO A 46 2.02 -3.04 14.22
CA PRO A 46 1.17 -2.21 13.37
C PRO A 46 1.00 -0.81 13.95
N ARG A 47 1.16 0.19 13.08
CA ARG A 47 0.87 1.57 13.41
C ARG A 47 -0.62 1.83 13.30
N ILE A 48 -1.15 2.68 14.19
CA ILE A 48 -2.53 3.14 14.10
C ILE A 48 -2.71 3.91 12.79
N TRP A 49 -3.76 3.58 12.05
CA TRP A 49 -4.12 4.31 10.84
C TRP A 49 -4.88 5.58 11.20
N THR A 50 -4.18 6.71 11.27
CA THR A 50 -4.77 8.03 11.54
C THR A 50 -5.07 8.77 10.24
N ALA A 51 -5.84 9.86 10.33
CA ALA A 51 -6.17 10.69 9.17
C ALA A 51 -4.93 11.36 8.56
N GLU A 52 -3.97 11.75 9.39
CA GLU A 52 -2.70 12.35 8.96
C GLU A 52 -1.87 11.33 8.19
N ARG A 53 -1.78 10.10 8.72
CA ARG A 53 -1.07 9.00 8.05
C ARG A 53 -1.69 8.65 6.71
N ASP A 54 -3.02 8.63 6.63
CA ASP A 54 -3.73 8.39 5.37
C ASP A 54 -3.27 9.38 4.30
N GLN A 55 -3.30 10.69 4.60
CA GLN A 55 -2.83 11.73 3.69
C GLN A 55 -1.37 11.52 3.28
N GLU A 56 -0.46 11.29 4.24
CA GLU A 56 0.96 11.05 3.95
C GLU A 56 1.20 9.86 3.01
N VAL A 57 0.41 8.79 3.13
CA VAL A 57 0.54 7.61 2.28
C VAL A 57 0.00 7.92 0.88
N TRP A 58 -1.17 8.55 0.78
CA TRP A 58 -1.76 8.91 -0.51
C TRP A 58 -0.89 9.88 -1.30
N ASP A 59 -0.28 10.88 -0.65
CA ASP A 59 0.64 11.82 -1.29
C ASP A 59 1.83 11.07 -1.93
N LYS A 60 2.38 10.07 -1.23
CA LYS A 60 3.50 9.24 -1.74
C LYS A 60 3.12 8.32 -2.89
N LEU A 61 1.83 8.02 -3.08
CA LEU A 61 1.35 7.18 -4.18
C LEU A 61 1.05 7.97 -5.45
N GLN A 62 0.82 9.28 -5.35
CA GLN A 62 0.45 10.13 -6.49
C GLN A 62 1.65 10.72 -7.23
N ASP A 63 2.77 11.02 -6.54
CA ASP A 63 3.99 11.62 -7.12
C ASP A 63 4.79 10.70 -8.05
#